data_AF-A0A9P4XC20-F1
#
_entry.id   AF-A0A9P4XC20-F1
#
_cell.length_a   1.000
_cell.length_b   1.000
_cell.length_c   1.000
_cell.angle_alpha   90.00
_cell.angle_beta   90.00
_cell.angle_gamma   90.00
#
_symmetry.space_group_name_H-M   'P 1'
#
loop_
_entity.id
_entity.type
_entity.pdbx_description
1 polymer ?
#
loop_
_entity_poly.entity_id
_entity_poly.type
_entity_poly.pdbx_seq_one_letter_code
_entity_poly.pdbx_strand_id
1 'polypeptide(L)'
;MTLFDHLSSSPHPARPSFAVVDEAGRLTEAMSLGPFAQYPDTPVVLVGDTKQFGPMAATAMDREYRALFASQRKRSLLKRVQETGHV
;
A
#
# COMPACT_ATOMS: atom_id res chain seq x y z
N MET A 1 -27.61 -15.89 -2.50
CA MET A 1 -26.33 -16.52 -2.12
C MET A 1 -25.24 -15.76 -2.86
N THR A 2 -24.49 -14.94 -2.14
CA THR A 2 -23.46 -14.05 -2.69
C THR A 2 -22.09 -14.71 -2.63
N LEU A 3 -21.14 -14.24 -3.45
CA LEU A 3 -19.75 -14.69 -3.43
C LEU A 3 -19.12 -14.64 -2.01
N PHE A 4 -19.57 -13.68 -1.19
CA PHE A 4 -19.09 -13.49 0.18
C PHE A 4 -19.61 -14.55 1.17
N ASP A 5 -20.74 -15.20 0.88
CA ASP A 5 -21.32 -16.25 1.73
C ASP A 5 -20.46 -17.54 1.72
N HIS A 6 -19.67 -17.76 0.67
CA HIS A 6 -18.75 -18.91 0.57
C HIS A 6 -17.42 -18.68 1.30
N LEU A 7 -17.07 -17.44 1.60
CA LEU A 7 -15.83 -17.09 2.30
C LEU A 7 -16.00 -17.12 3.83
N SER A 8 -17.24 -17.08 4.33
CA SER A 8 -17.56 -17.07 5.76
C SER A 8 -17.76 -18.46 6.38
N SER A 9 -17.80 -19.52 5.56
CA SER A 9 -18.02 -20.91 6.02
C SER A 9 -16.74 -21.68 6.35
N SER A 10 -15.56 -21.09 6.14
CA SER A 10 -14.28 -21.67 6.53
C SER A 10 -14.03 -21.46 8.03
N PRO A 11 -13.75 -22.52 8.81
CA PRO A 11 -13.43 -22.42 10.24
C PRO A 11 -12.09 -21.73 10.51
N HIS A 12 -11.34 -21.33 9.48
CA HIS A 12 -10.13 -20.52 9.58
C HIS A 12 -10.31 -19.22 8.80
N PRO A 13 -9.90 -18.06 9.35
CA PRO A 13 -9.92 -16.80 8.60
C PRO A 13 -9.16 -17.00 7.30
N ALA A 14 -9.82 -16.72 6.18
CA ALA A 14 -9.26 -16.92 4.85
C ALA A 14 -7.93 -16.17 4.73
N ARG A 15 -6.84 -16.91 4.55
CA ARG A 15 -5.52 -16.33 4.30
C ARG A 15 -5.28 -16.28 2.79
N PRO A 16 -4.90 -15.12 2.24
CA PRO A 16 -4.57 -15.04 0.81
C PRO A 16 -3.27 -15.77 0.52
N SER A 17 -3.28 -16.63 -0.51
CA SER A 17 -2.06 -17.28 -1.03
C SER A 17 -1.18 -16.32 -1.83
N PHE A 18 -1.74 -15.20 -2.27
CA PHE A 18 -1.10 -14.17 -3.10
C PHE A 18 -1.88 -12.86 -2.98
N ALA A 19 -1.19 -11.72 -3.02
CA ALA A 19 -1.82 -10.41 -3.00
C ALA A 19 -1.30 -9.50 -4.14
N VAL A 20 -2.22 -8.80 -4.81
CA VAL A 20 -1.90 -7.75 -5.77
C VAL A 20 -2.43 -6.43 -5.24
N VAL A 21 -1.57 -5.43 -5.18
CA VAL A 21 -1.94 -4.07 -4.80
C VAL A 21 -1.83 -3.21 -6.06
N ASP A 22 -2.99 -2.86 -6.61
CA ASP A 22 -3.09 -1.91 -7.72
C ASP A 22 -2.95 -0.46 -7.23
N GLU A 23 -2.61 0.44 -8.14
CA GLU A 23 -2.41 1.88 -7.86
C GLU A 23 -1.44 2.15 -6.69
N ALA A 24 -0.45 1.27 -6.50
CA ALA A 24 0.50 1.32 -5.39
C ALA A 24 1.36 2.60 -5.40
N GLY A 25 1.47 3.28 -6.55
CA GLY A 25 2.09 4.60 -6.68
C GLY A 25 1.41 5.69 -5.85
N ARG A 26 0.11 5.51 -5.52
CA ARG A 26 -0.73 6.47 -4.79
C ARG A 26 -0.83 6.19 -3.29
N LEU A 27 -0.26 5.07 -2.82
CA LEU A 27 -0.24 4.71 -1.40
C LEU A 27 0.96 5.34 -0.70
N THR A 28 0.74 5.90 0.48
CA THR A 28 1.87 6.22 1.38
C THR A 28 2.61 4.93 1.69
N GLU A 29 3.90 5.03 1.99
CA GLU A 29 4.72 3.84 2.25
C GLU A 29 4.16 2.98 3.38
N ALA A 30 3.64 3.61 4.44
CA ALA A 30 3.00 2.91 5.54
C ALA A 30 1.76 2.12 5.09
N MET A 31 0.95 2.68 4.18
CA MET A 31 -0.19 1.96 3.60
C MET A 31 0.25 0.76 2.76
N SER A 32 1.36 0.87 2.02
CA SER A 32 1.92 -0.24 1.24
C SER A 32 2.37 -1.43 2.11
N LEU A 33 2.60 -1.22 3.41
CA LEU A 33 3.03 -2.29 4.33
C LEU A 33 1.87 -3.16 4.85
N GLY A 34 0.61 -2.76 4.64
CA GLY A 34 -0.56 -3.47 5.17
C GLY A 34 -0.57 -4.98 4.87
N PRO A 35 -0.40 -5.41 3.61
CA PRO A 35 -0.36 -6.82 3.26
C PRO A 35 0.75 -7.60 3.98
N PHE A 36 1.95 -7.02 4.07
CA PHE A 36 3.10 -7.64 4.75
C PHE A 36 2.92 -7.74 6.27
N ALA A 37 2.22 -6.78 6.88
CA ALA A 37 1.94 -6.79 8.31
C ALA A 37 0.85 -7.81 8.66
N GLN A 38 -0.17 -7.95 7.81
CA GLN A 38 -1.30 -8.84 8.06
C GLN A 38 -1.01 -10.29 7.66
N TYR A 39 -0.24 -10.49 6.59
CA TYR A 39 0.10 -11.79 6.03
C TYR A 39 1.60 -11.83 5.62
N PRO A 40 2.53 -11.97 6.58
CA PRO A 40 3.97 -11.89 6.32
C PRO A 40 4.51 -12.90 5.31
N ASP A 41 3.87 -14.07 5.23
CA ASP A 41 4.28 -15.16 4.34
C ASP A 41 3.60 -15.13 2.96
N THR A 42 2.67 -14.18 2.74
CA THR A 42 1.94 -14.07 1.47
C THR A 42 2.77 -13.26 0.48
N PRO A 43 3.10 -13.80 -0.71
CA PRO A 43 3.77 -13.02 -1.74
C PRO A 43 2.89 -11.86 -2.23
N VAL A 44 3.50 -10.68 -2.40
CA VAL A 44 2.81 -9.44 -2.77
C VAL A 44 3.42 -8.85 -4.03
N VAL A 45 2.57 -8.48 -5.00
CA VAL A 45 2.95 -7.67 -6.17
C VAL A 45 2.36 -6.27 -6.04
N LEU A 46 3.21 -5.24 -6.13
CA LEU A 46 2.80 -3.84 -6.15
C LEU A 46 2.81 -3.35 -7.60
N VAL A 47 1.66 -2.87 -8.10
CA VAL A 47 1.48 -2.35 -9.45
C VAL A 47 1.08 -0.89 -9.38
N GLY A 48 1.62 -0.06 -10.27
CA GLY A 48 1.20 1.33 -10.41
C GLY A 48 2.18 2.17 -11.24
N ASP A 49 1.77 3.39 -11.55
CA ASP A 49 2.59 4.36 -12.28
C ASP A 49 3.26 5.35 -11.32
N THR A 50 4.59 5.38 -11.34
CA THR A 50 5.42 6.25 -10.49
C THR A 50 5.69 7.63 -11.08
N LYS A 51 5.18 7.90 -12.29
CA LYS A 51 5.22 9.20 -12.97
C LYS A 51 3.90 9.98 -12.82
N GLN A 52 2.85 9.33 -12.31
CA GLN A 52 1.55 9.96 -12.00
C GLN A 52 1.53 10.61 -10.60
N PHE A 53 0.36 11.13 -10.19
CA PHE A 53 0.16 11.74 -8.87
C PHE A 53 0.49 10.75 -7.75
N GLY A 54 1.40 11.15 -6.85
CA GLY A 54 1.79 10.36 -5.69
C GLY A 54 0.78 10.41 -4.53
N PRO A 55 1.18 9.89 -3.35
CA PRO A 55 0.31 9.81 -2.19
C PRO A 55 -0.19 11.16 -1.70
N MET A 56 -1.48 11.22 -1.38
CA MET A 56 -2.11 12.37 -0.72
C MET A 56 -1.98 12.23 0.79
N ALA A 57 -0.94 12.83 1.37
CA ALA A 57 -0.81 12.90 2.82
C ALA A 57 -1.85 13.88 3.39
N ALA A 58 -2.74 13.42 4.28
CA ALA A 58 -3.73 14.28 4.94
C ALA A 58 -3.09 15.49 5.64
N THR A 59 -1.90 15.30 6.21
CA THR A 59 -1.09 16.36 6.84
C THR A 59 -0.60 17.43 5.88
N ALA A 60 -0.68 17.22 4.56
CA ALA A 60 -0.35 18.25 3.58
C ALA A 60 -1.49 19.26 3.36
N MET A 61 -2.71 18.93 3.80
CA MET A 61 -3.89 19.80 3.70
C MET A 61 -4.09 20.64 4.97
N ASP A 62 -3.47 20.24 6.07
CA ASP A 62 -3.51 20.96 7.34
C ASP A 62 -2.39 22.02 7.37
N ARG A 63 -2.79 23.31 7.41
CA ARG A 63 -1.86 24.45 7.41
C ARG A 63 -1.27 24.74 8.78
N GLU A 64 -1.90 24.27 9.85
CA GLU A 64 -1.46 24.50 11.23
C GLU A 64 -0.52 23.37 11.68
N TYR A 65 -0.68 22.17 11.11
CA TYR A 65 0.15 21.03 11.41
C TYR A 65 1.51 21.07 10.70
N ARG A 66 2.59 21.21 11.49
CA ARG A 66 3.97 21.10 11.01
C ARG A 66 4.39 19.64 10.87
N ALA A 67 4.12 19.06 9.70
CA ALA A 67 4.47 17.68 9.42
C ALA A 67 5.99 17.43 9.40
N LEU A 68 6.47 16.56 10.28
CA LEU A 68 7.80 15.97 10.17
C LEU A 68 7.87 15.05 8.94
N PHE A 69 9.01 15.09 8.24
CA PHE A 69 9.28 14.26 7.05
C PHE A 69 8.26 14.45 5.92
N ALA A 70 7.88 15.71 5.64
CA ALA A 70 6.82 16.04 4.69
C ALA A 70 7.06 15.50 3.27
N SER A 71 8.31 15.42 2.81
CA SER A 71 8.64 14.83 1.50
C SER A 71 8.46 13.32 1.51
N GLN A 72 8.90 12.62 2.57
CA GLN A 72 8.75 11.17 2.70
C GLN A 72 7.28 10.75 2.80
N ARG A 73 6.42 11.56 3.44
CA ARG A 73 4.98 11.31 3.51
C ARG A 73 4.26 11.38 2.15
N LYS A 74 4.88 12.00 1.15
CA LYS A 74 4.41 12.07 -0.25
C LYS A 74 5.13 11.10 -1.18
N ARG A 75 5.86 10.13 -0.63
CA ARG A 75 6.54 9.06 -1.39
C ARG A 75 5.77 7.76 -1.19
N SER A 76 5.67 6.97 -2.25
CA SER A 76 5.16 5.60 -2.19
C SER A 76 6.32 4.60 -2.09
N LEU A 77 6.04 3.42 -1.55
CA LEU A 77 7.05 2.35 -1.49
C LEU A 77 7.52 1.95 -2.90
N LEU A 78 6.60 1.92 -3.86
CA LEU A 78 6.89 1.64 -5.27
C LEU A 78 7.89 2.65 -5.85
N LYS A 79 7.68 3.96 -5.59
CA LYS A 79 8.61 5.01 -6.03
C LYS A 79 9.99 4.84 -5.40
N ARG A 80 10.06 4.50 -4.12
CA ARG A 80 11.34 4.23 -3.45
C ARG A 80 12.10 3.09 -4.11
N VAL A 81 11.46 1.94 -4.29
CA VAL A 81 12.10 0.76 -4.88
C VAL A 81 12.59 1.06 -6.29
N GLN A 82 11.77 1.76 -7.10
CA GLN A 82 12.17 2.20 -8.43
C GLN A 82 13.44 3.06 -8.38
N GLU A 83 13.52 4.04 -7.48
CA GLU A 83 14.66 4.96 -7.38
C GLU A 83 15.92 4.26 -6.86
N THR A 84 15.79 3.26 -5.96
CA THR A 84 16.93 2.47 -5.48
C THR A 84 17.51 1.54 -6.56
N GLY A 85 16.69 1.10 -7.52
CA GLY A 85 17.11 0.20 -8.61
C GLY A 85 17.91 0.86 -9.74
N HIS A 86 18.09 2.19 -9.72
CA HIS A 86 18.89 2.92 -10.71
C HIS A 86 20.35 3.09 -10.25
N VAL A 87 21.01 1.98 -9.90
CA VAL A 87 22.47 1.96 -9.64
C VAL A 87 23.24 1.92 -10.95
#